data_AF-A0A849AF03-F1
#
_entry.id   AF-A0A849AF03-F1
#
_cell.length_a   1.000
_cell.length_b   1.000
_cell.length_c   1.000
_cell.angle_alpha   90.00
_cell.angle_beta   90.00
_cell.angle_gamma   90.00
#
_symmetry.space_group_name_H-M   'P 1'
#
loop_
_entity.id
_entity.type
_entity.pdbx_description
1 polymer ?
#
loop_
_entity_poly.entity_id
_entity_poly.type
_entity_poly.pdbx_seq_one_letter_code
_entity_poly.pdbx_strand_id
1 'polypeptide(L)'
;MIQFLRSNRSALWLLIPLGWVLVAMTGGWLVFPMVLLTVFIGTGFRTAGCSGRRLRHGQREQLPAPARGLPADLHRPVDLAKPADLTPRADQGPARPQTLAELADDDRLPQDVRDRALQLDRDGTAALTYLRERGADAREIFDVEQLVTDFGPQAVRSYLALAPGAADTEQVLDGKTGRQLVVEQLDLLIEQTAARMRHAARLGSDQLLANHRFLTEKFGGAKDPGQLRL
;
A
#
# COMPACT_ATOMS: atom_id res chain seq x y z
N MET A 1 58.45 -7.23 -23.79
CA MET A 1 57.34 -8.15 -24.07
C MET A 1 57.06 -8.91 -22.78
N ILE A 2 56.13 -8.56 -21.89
CA ILE A 2 54.90 -7.77 -21.97
C ILE A 2 54.81 -7.00 -20.64
N GLN A 3 54.96 -5.68 -20.71
CA GLN A 3 54.85 -4.73 -19.61
C GLN A 3 53.66 -3.84 -19.99
N PHE A 4 52.44 -4.26 -19.65
CA PHE A 4 51.22 -3.46 -19.77
C PHE A 4 50.05 -4.25 -19.16
N LEU A 5 49.10 -3.55 -18.54
CA LEU A 5 47.84 -4.05 -17.97
C LEU A 5 47.89 -4.65 -16.55
N ARG A 6 48.14 -3.78 -15.55
CA ARG A 6 47.12 -3.58 -14.49
C ARG A 6 47.28 -2.25 -13.76
N SER A 7 47.51 -1.18 -14.52
CA SER A 7 47.30 0.18 -14.03
C SER A 7 45.87 0.62 -14.37
N ASN A 8 45.25 1.32 -13.43
CA ASN A 8 44.12 2.23 -13.63
C ASN A 8 42.70 1.64 -13.62
N ARG A 9 42.24 1.15 -12.45
CA ARG A 9 40.80 0.94 -12.16
C ARG A 9 40.14 2.15 -11.47
N SER A 10 40.88 3.20 -11.17
CA SER A 10 40.40 4.40 -10.46
C SER A 10 40.01 5.55 -11.38
N ALA A 11 40.31 5.50 -12.69
CA ALA A 11 39.95 6.55 -13.65
C ALA A 11 38.56 6.37 -14.31
N LEU A 12 37.88 5.23 -14.10
CA LEU A 12 36.54 5.00 -14.68
C LEU A 12 35.38 5.55 -13.81
N TRP A 13 35.68 6.19 -12.68
CA TRP A 13 34.66 6.79 -11.80
C TRP A 13 34.41 8.28 -12.05
N LEU A 14 35.16 8.92 -12.96
CA LEU A 14 35.03 10.35 -13.23
C LEU A 14 34.33 10.72 -14.55
N LEU A 15 33.91 9.75 -15.36
CA LEU A 15 33.16 10.04 -16.62
C LEU A 15 31.64 9.95 -16.47
N ILE A 16 31.13 9.49 -15.32
CA ILE A 16 29.68 9.40 -15.08
C ILE A 16 29.00 10.78 -14.98
N PRO A 17 29.57 11.84 -14.37
CA PRO A 17 28.87 13.13 -14.32
C PRO A 17 28.89 13.90 -15.64
N LEU A 18 29.80 13.60 -16.59
CA LEU A 18 29.92 14.36 -17.85
C LEU A 18 28.83 14.01 -18.88
N GLY A 19 28.34 12.76 -18.88
CA GLY A 19 27.23 12.35 -19.73
C GLY A 19 25.88 12.96 -19.30
N TRP A 20 25.73 13.30 -18.02
CA TRP A 20 24.49 13.84 -17.47
C TRP A 20 24.24 15.31 -17.81
N VAL A 21 25.29 16.07 -18.10
CA VAL A 21 25.14 17.49 -18.49
C VAL A 21 24.66 17.61 -19.95
N LEU A 22 24.97 16.64 -20.82
CA LEU A 22 24.53 16.67 -22.23
C LEU A 22 23.06 16.24 -22.41
N VAL A 23 22.55 15.34 -21.55
CA VAL A 23 21.17 14.84 -21.60
C VAL A 23 20.15 15.83 -21.04
N ALA A 24 20.58 16.80 -20.24
CA ALA A 24 19.70 17.86 -19.72
C ALA A 24 19.34 18.93 -20.77
N MET A 25 20.06 19.02 -21.92
CA MET A 25 19.82 20.05 -22.95
C MET A 25 18.93 19.61 -24.12
N THR A 26 18.62 18.33 -24.29
CA THR A 26 17.77 17.86 -25.39
C THR A 26 16.44 17.34 -24.85
N GLY A 27 15.45 18.25 -24.79
CA GLY A 27 14.09 18.01 -24.29
C GLY A 27 13.49 16.68 -24.74
N GLY A 28 13.55 15.67 -23.87
CA GLY A 28 13.15 14.30 -24.15
C GLY A 28 12.09 13.81 -23.17
N TRP A 29 10.85 14.30 -23.31
CA TRP A 29 9.68 13.79 -22.59
C TRP A 29 9.33 12.32 -22.96
N LEU A 30 10.10 11.71 -23.88
CA LEU A 30 9.96 10.31 -24.31
C LEU A 30 11.03 9.34 -23.78
N VAL A 31 12.06 9.81 -23.06
CA VAL A 31 13.13 8.90 -22.56
C VAL A 31 12.78 8.32 -21.18
N PHE A 32 11.92 9.00 -20.43
CA PHE A 32 11.49 8.61 -19.08
C PHE A 32 10.82 7.22 -18.98
N PRO A 33 9.95 6.76 -19.91
CA PRO A 33 9.32 5.45 -19.77
C PRO A 33 10.28 4.28 -20.08
N MET A 34 11.33 4.46 -20.89
CA MET A 34 12.22 3.36 -21.26
C MET A 34 13.31 3.08 -20.21
N VAL A 35 13.68 4.08 -19.40
CA VAL A 35 14.65 3.93 -18.31
C VAL A 35 14.02 3.24 -17.09
N LEU A 36 12.73 3.46 -16.83
CA LEU A 36 12.02 2.73 -15.76
C LEU A 36 11.95 1.23 -16.05
N LEU A 37 11.84 0.84 -17.34
CA LEU A 37 11.80 -0.56 -17.77
C LEU A 37 13.15 -1.27 -17.60
N THR A 38 14.27 -0.59 -17.82
CA THR A 38 15.60 -1.20 -17.70
C THR A 38 16.05 -1.35 -16.24
N VAL A 39 15.62 -0.48 -15.34
CA VAL A 39 15.81 -0.64 -13.89
C VAL A 39 14.94 -1.78 -13.32
N PHE A 40 13.75 -2.02 -13.90
CA PHE A 40 12.88 -3.11 -13.43
C PHE A 40 13.38 -4.51 -13.86
N ILE A 41 14.09 -4.62 -14.99
CA ILE A 41 14.61 -5.91 -15.49
C ILE A 41 16.05 -6.19 -14.97
N GLY A 42 16.84 -5.16 -14.67
CA GLY A 42 18.26 -5.31 -14.31
C GLY A 42 18.55 -5.64 -12.84
N THR A 43 17.61 -5.38 -11.92
CA THR A 43 17.86 -5.50 -10.46
C THR A 43 17.09 -6.64 -9.77
N GLY A 44 16.32 -7.42 -10.53
CA GLY A 44 15.43 -8.48 -10.01
C GLY A 44 15.99 -9.90 -9.97
N PHE A 45 17.29 -10.12 -10.24
CA PHE A 45 17.83 -11.49 -10.34
C PHE A 45 19.20 -11.66 -9.70
N ARG A 46 19.32 -11.36 -8.40
CA ARG A 46 20.50 -11.77 -7.60
C ARG A 46 20.17 -12.01 -6.13
N THR A 47 19.40 -13.05 -5.83
CA THR A 47 19.55 -13.87 -4.60
C THR A 47 18.90 -15.24 -4.80
N ALA A 48 19.60 -16.15 -5.48
CA ALA A 48 19.29 -17.57 -5.49
C ALA A 48 20.58 -18.40 -5.59
N GLY A 49 21.42 -18.29 -4.56
CA GLY A 49 22.38 -19.34 -4.19
C GLY A 49 21.84 -19.99 -2.91
N CYS A 50 21.89 -21.30 -2.67
CA CYS A 50 22.65 -22.35 -3.32
C CYS A 50 21.88 -23.67 -3.28
N SER A 51 22.03 -24.41 -4.37
CA SER A 51 21.65 -25.81 -4.57
C SER A 51 22.17 -26.72 -3.46
N GLY A 52 21.24 -27.36 -2.75
CA GLY A 52 21.54 -28.55 -1.97
C GLY A 52 21.92 -29.72 -2.88
N ARG A 53 23.13 -30.25 -2.70
CA ARG A 53 23.48 -31.58 -3.20
C ARG A 53 24.26 -32.31 -2.10
N ARG A 54 23.55 -33.22 -1.41
CA ARG A 54 24.15 -34.26 -0.57
C ARG A 54 25.04 -35.12 -1.45
N LEU A 55 26.21 -35.51 -0.98
CA LEU A 55 26.77 -36.86 -1.16
C LEU A 55 27.87 -37.12 -0.11
N ARG A 56 27.48 -37.99 0.80
CA ARG A 56 28.21 -38.89 1.71
C ARG A 56 29.43 -39.57 1.07
N HIS A 57 30.61 -39.54 1.72
CA HIS A 57 31.37 -40.71 2.23
C HIS A 57 32.78 -40.38 2.75
N GLY A 58 33.12 -40.94 3.92
CA GLY A 58 34.48 -41.27 4.39
C GLY A 58 35.31 -40.11 4.97
N GLN A 59 36.23 -40.27 5.91
CA GLN A 59 36.70 -41.40 6.71
C GLN A 59 37.74 -40.84 7.71
N ARG A 60 37.61 -41.23 8.99
CA ARG A 60 38.63 -41.37 10.05
C ARG A 60 39.50 -40.20 10.57
N GLU A 61 39.86 -40.42 11.85
CA GLU A 61 40.92 -39.80 12.70
C GLU A 61 40.53 -38.46 13.36
N GLN A 62 40.66 -38.22 14.67
CA GLN A 62 40.97 -39.03 15.86
C GLN A 62 40.67 -38.14 17.11
N LEU A 63 40.48 -38.79 18.26
CA LEU A 63 40.21 -38.32 19.65
C LEU A 63 41.10 -37.15 20.20
N PRO A 64 40.85 -36.54 21.39
CA PRO A 64 40.14 -37.07 22.58
C PRO A 64 39.18 -36.14 23.37
N ALA A 65 38.33 -36.78 24.19
CA ALA A 65 37.60 -36.21 25.34
C ALA A 65 38.56 -35.99 26.55
N PRO A 66 38.26 -35.20 27.60
CA PRO A 66 37.06 -35.26 28.46
C PRO A 66 36.52 -33.83 28.79
N ALA A 67 35.43 -33.53 29.49
CA ALA A 67 34.77 -34.20 30.60
C ALA A 67 33.37 -33.55 30.83
N ARG A 68 32.46 -34.36 31.41
CA ARG A 68 31.60 -33.98 32.54
C ARG A 68 30.46 -32.96 32.31
N GLY A 69 29.30 -33.49 31.93
CA GLY A 69 28.06 -33.42 32.73
C GLY A 69 27.29 -32.11 32.80
N LEU A 70 26.30 -31.93 31.91
CA LEU A 70 25.22 -30.95 32.04
C LEU A 70 23.95 -31.54 31.41
N PRO A 71 22.81 -31.67 32.11
CA PRO A 71 21.55 -32.07 31.49
C PRO A 71 21.05 -30.98 30.53
N ALA A 72 20.77 -31.39 29.29
CA ALA A 72 20.51 -30.54 28.14
C ALA A 72 19.01 -30.23 27.96
N ASP A 73 18.35 -29.70 28.99
CA ASP A 73 16.88 -29.48 28.96
C ASP A 73 16.43 -28.02 29.21
N LEU A 74 17.31 -27.03 29.05
CA LEU A 74 16.95 -25.62 29.30
C LEU A 74 17.24 -24.65 28.15
N HIS A 75 17.19 -25.08 26.89
CA HIS A 75 17.09 -24.20 25.72
C HIS A 75 16.17 -24.87 24.68
N ARG A 76 14.86 -24.85 24.92
CA ARG A 76 13.90 -24.90 23.81
C ARG A 76 13.78 -23.47 23.30
N PRO A 77 14.39 -23.09 22.16
CA PRO A 77 14.00 -21.84 21.52
C PRO A 77 12.50 -21.97 21.24
N VAL A 78 11.71 -21.07 21.83
CA VAL A 78 10.34 -20.84 21.35
C VAL A 78 10.52 -20.45 19.90
N ASP A 79 10.05 -21.32 19.00
CA ASP A 79 9.95 -21.03 17.58
C ASP A 79 8.99 -19.85 17.46
N LEU A 80 9.53 -18.63 17.58
CA LEU A 80 8.88 -17.42 17.11
C LEU A 80 8.65 -17.68 15.64
N ALA A 81 7.39 -17.95 15.32
CA ALA A 81 6.93 -18.17 13.96
C ALA A 81 7.66 -17.21 13.04
N LYS A 82 8.42 -17.80 12.11
CA LYS A 82 8.99 -17.15 10.92
C LYS A 82 8.12 -15.96 10.53
N PRO A 83 8.67 -14.74 10.36
CA PRO A 83 7.88 -13.55 10.05
C PRO A 83 6.99 -13.90 8.86
N ALA A 84 5.68 -14.00 9.15
CA ALA A 84 4.71 -14.31 8.14
C ALA A 84 4.83 -13.18 7.12
N ASP A 85 5.09 -13.57 5.89
CA ASP A 85 5.00 -12.75 4.69
C ASP A 85 3.92 -11.67 4.86
N LEU A 86 4.34 -10.40 4.90
CA LEU A 86 3.45 -9.22 4.86
C LEU A 86 2.76 -9.04 3.50
N THR A 87 2.78 -10.07 2.65
CA THR A 87 1.91 -10.15 1.49
C THR A 87 0.48 -10.33 2.02
N PRO A 88 -0.49 -9.48 1.65
CA PRO A 88 -1.90 -9.76 1.92
C PRO A 88 -2.21 -11.16 1.41
N ARG A 89 -2.36 -12.12 2.32
CA ARG A 89 -2.57 -13.51 1.98
C ARG A 89 -3.98 -13.62 1.41
N ALA A 90 -4.06 -13.58 0.08
CA ALA A 90 -5.25 -13.84 -0.73
C ALA A 90 -5.77 -15.30 -0.62
N ASP A 91 -5.18 -16.13 0.26
CA ASP A 91 -5.58 -17.53 0.50
C ASP A 91 -6.52 -17.68 1.72
N GLN A 92 -7.33 -16.69 2.06
CA GLN A 92 -8.54 -16.98 2.82
C GLN A 92 -9.53 -17.58 1.80
N GLY A 93 -9.90 -18.86 1.95
CA GLY A 93 -10.94 -19.50 1.12
C GLY A 93 -12.24 -18.67 1.12
N PRO A 94 -13.26 -18.99 0.30
CA PRO A 94 -14.42 -18.11 0.11
C PRO A 94 -15.29 -18.08 1.37
N ALA A 95 -14.81 -17.38 2.40
CA ALA A 95 -15.62 -16.85 3.47
C ALA A 95 -16.68 -16.00 2.79
N ARG A 96 -17.94 -16.23 3.14
CA ARG A 96 -19.04 -15.38 2.69
C ARG A 96 -18.61 -13.92 2.89
N PRO A 97 -18.78 -13.04 1.88
CA PRO A 97 -18.46 -11.63 2.07
C PRO A 97 -19.32 -11.10 3.21
N GLN A 98 -18.67 -10.90 4.36
CA GLN A 98 -19.29 -10.34 5.55
C GLN A 98 -19.20 -8.82 5.46
N THR A 99 -20.31 -8.17 5.74
CA THR A 99 -20.39 -6.71 5.81
C THR A 99 -19.69 -6.18 7.06
N LEU A 100 -19.34 -4.89 7.07
CA LEU A 100 -18.79 -4.22 8.25
C LEU A 100 -19.75 -4.29 9.43
N ALA A 101 -21.05 -4.10 9.20
CA ALA A 101 -22.08 -4.20 10.22
C ALA A 101 -22.13 -5.59 10.86
N GLU A 102 -22.13 -6.66 10.06
CA GLU A 102 -22.11 -8.05 10.58
C GLU A 102 -20.84 -8.36 11.38
N LEU A 103 -19.68 -7.83 10.96
CA LEU A 103 -18.42 -7.99 11.70
C LEU A 103 -18.40 -7.19 13.01
N ALA A 104 -19.07 -6.03 13.03
CA ALA A 104 -19.16 -5.19 14.21
C ALA A 104 -20.00 -5.81 15.34
N ASP A 105 -20.84 -6.81 15.03
CA ASP A 105 -21.65 -7.55 16.00
C ASP A 105 -20.85 -8.63 16.76
N ASP A 106 -19.62 -8.97 16.36
CA ASP A 106 -18.82 -10.03 16.99
C ASP A 106 -18.40 -9.67 18.42
N ASP A 107 -18.81 -10.43 19.45
CA ASP A 107 -18.52 -10.18 20.88
C ASP A 107 -17.03 -9.94 21.21
N ARG A 108 -16.10 -10.43 20.39
CA ARG A 108 -14.65 -10.25 20.60
C ARG A 108 -14.15 -8.84 20.24
N LEU A 109 -14.97 -8.03 19.57
CA LEU A 109 -14.56 -6.71 19.12
C LEU A 109 -14.61 -5.67 20.27
N PRO A 110 -13.55 -4.89 20.52
CA PRO A 110 -13.61 -3.77 21.45
C PRO A 110 -14.62 -2.70 20.99
N GLN A 111 -15.27 -2.01 21.94
CA GLN A 111 -16.32 -1.04 21.63
C GLN A 111 -15.85 0.07 20.68
N ASP A 112 -14.64 0.58 20.88
CA ASP A 112 -14.05 1.63 20.04
C ASP A 112 -13.75 1.20 18.60
N VAL A 113 -13.53 -0.10 18.37
CA VAL A 113 -13.36 -0.69 17.03
C VAL A 113 -14.73 -0.86 16.37
N ARG A 114 -15.75 -1.30 17.13
CA ARG A 114 -17.14 -1.40 16.64
C ARG A 114 -17.68 -0.06 16.19
N ASP A 115 -17.53 0.97 17.03
CA ASP A 115 -18.02 2.31 16.75
C ASP A 115 -17.47 2.84 15.42
N ARG A 116 -16.18 2.63 15.17
CA ARG A 116 -15.50 3.02 13.93
C ARG A 116 -15.92 2.18 12.72
N ALA A 117 -16.09 0.88 12.89
CA ALA A 117 -16.58 0.01 11.82
C ALA A 117 -18.00 0.43 11.37
N LEU A 118 -18.89 0.69 12.32
CA LEU A 118 -20.26 1.18 12.07
C LEU A 118 -20.27 2.62 11.54
N GLN A 119 -19.31 3.45 11.94
CA GLN A 119 -19.14 4.76 11.34
C GLN A 119 -18.73 4.66 9.88
N LEU A 120 -17.71 3.84 9.55
CA LEU A 120 -17.25 3.64 8.18
C LEU A 120 -18.37 3.10 7.28
N ASP A 121 -19.16 2.15 7.78
CA ASP A 121 -20.30 1.59 7.05
C ASP A 121 -21.37 2.66 6.71
N ARG A 122 -21.73 3.50 7.69
CA ARG A 122 -22.67 4.61 7.51
C ARG A 122 -22.13 5.68 6.58
N ASP A 123 -20.90 6.14 6.82
CA ASP A 123 -20.25 7.19 6.04
C ASP A 123 -20.05 6.74 4.58
N GLY A 124 -19.65 5.48 4.38
CA GLY A 124 -19.49 4.87 3.06
C GLY A 124 -20.81 4.76 2.30
N THR A 125 -21.88 4.29 2.96
CA THR A 125 -23.22 4.21 2.35
C THR A 125 -23.75 5.59 1.96
N ALA A 126 -23.59 6.58 2.84
CA ALA A 126 -23.95 7.97 2.57
C ALA A 126 -23.14 8.56 1.41
N ALA A 127 -21.82 8.32 1.39
CA ALA A 127 -20.93 8.76 0.33
C ALA A 127 -21.31 8.15 -1.03
N LEU A 128 -21.55 6.84 -1.09
CA LEU A 128 -21.95 6.18 -2.33
C LEU A 128 -23.28 6.71 -2.86
N THR A 129 -24.24 6.97 -1.97
CA THR A 129 -25.52 7.59 -2.35
C THR A 129 -25.30 8.97 -2.94
N TYR A 130 -24.55 9.82 -2.23
CA TYR A 130 -24.22 11.18 -2.65
C TYR A 130 -23.50 11.23 -4.00
N LEU A 131 -22.52 10.35 -4.22
CA LEU A 131 -21.72 10.29 -5.44
C LEU A 131 -22.58 9.85 -6.63
N ARG A 132 -23.44 8.84 -6.46
CA ARG A 132 -24.35 8.36 -7.51
C ARG A 132 -25.36 9.42 -7.90
N GLU A 133 -25.97 10.10 -6.93
CA GLU A 133 -26.94 11.18 -7.19
C GLU A 133 -26.35 12.36 -7.95
N ARG A 134 -25.06 12.63 -7.78
CA ARG A 134 -24.34 13.71 -8.47
C ARG A 134 -23.69 13.29 -9.79
N GLY A 135 -23.83 12.03 -10.18
CA GLY A 135 -23.18 11.52 -11.39
C GLY A 135 -21.66 11.59 -11.31
N ALA A 136 -21.09 11.34 -10.12
CA ALA A 136 -19.65 11.21 -9.95
C ALA A 136 -19.08 10.14 -10.89
N ASP A 137 -17.80 10.26 -11.19
CA ASP A 137 -17.09 9.32 -12.04
C ASP A 137 -17.04 7.92 -11.43
N ALA A 138 -17.11 6.90 -12.29
CA ALA A 138 -17.16 5.49 -11.87
C ALA A 138 -15.98 5.10 -10.96
N ARG A 139 -14.83 5.77 -11.13
CA ARG A 139 -13.66 5.58 -10.29
C ARG A 139 -13.88 6.06 -8.86
N GLU A 140 -14.49 7.21 -8.63
CA GLU A 140 -14.78 7.71 -7.28
C GLU A 140 -15.76 6.79 -6.55
N ILE A 141 -16.78 6.31 -7.25
CA ILE A 141 -17.77 5.37 -6.72
C ILE A 141 -17.08 4.05 -6.34
N PHE A 142 -16.28 3.49 -7.26
CA PHE A 142 -15.55 2.25 -7.03
C PHE A 142 -14.55 2.36 -5.88
N ASP A 143 -13.80 3.46 -5.81
CA ASP A 143 -12.83 3.68 -4.74
C ASP A 143 -13.52 3.66 -3.36
N VAL A 144 -14.67 4.34 -3.21
CA VAL A 144 -15.43 4.32 -1.94
C VAL A 144 -16.05 2.96 -1.67
N GLU A 145 -16.54 2.28 -2.70
CA GLU A 145 -17.10 0.93 -2.56
C GLU A 145 -16.06 -0.04 -1.99
N GLN A 146 -14.83 -0.04 -2.52
CA GLN A 146 -13.76 -0.89 -1.98
C GLN A 146 -13.39 -0.59 -0.53
N LEU A 147 -13.46 0.66 -0.08
CA LEU A 147 -13.21 1.01 1.33
C LEU A 147 -14.17 0.27 2.26
N VAL A 148 -15.43 0.14 1.85
CA VAL A 148 -16.51 -0.46 2.66
C VAL A 148 -16.62 -1.97 2.47
N THR A 149 -16.43 -2.48 1.26
CA THR A 149 -16.65 -3.91 0.95
C THR A 149 -15.40 -4.76 1.15
N ASP A 150 -14.23 -4.17 0.96
CA ASP A 150 -12.97 -4.93 0.90
C ASP A 150 -12.06 -4.53 2.07
N PHE A 151 -11.63 -3.27 2.12
CA PHE A 151 -10.59 -2.83 3.04
C PHE A 151 -11.05 -2.78 4.50
N GLY A 152 -12.21 -2.18 4.79
CA GLY A 152 -12.78 -2.12 6.13
C GLY A 152 -13.00 -3.50 6.74
N PRO A 153 -13.78 -4.39 6.08
CA PRO A 153 -13.99 -5.75 6.54
C PRO A 153 -12.68 -6.52 6.73
N GLN A 154 -11.70 -6.33 5.83
CA GLN A 154 -10.40 -7.00 5.95
C GLN A 154 -9.60 -6.53 7.17
N ALA A 155 -9.63 -5.24 7.51
CA ALA A 155 -8.99 -4.73 8.71
C ALA A 155 -9.59 -5.37 9.98
N VAL A 156 -10.92 -5.44 10.05
CA VAL A 156 -11.63 -6.05 11.19
C VAL A 156 -11.36 -7.57 11.26
N ARG A 157 -11.41 -8.29 10.14
CA ARG A 157 -11.06 -9.72 10.08
C ARG A 157 -9.63 -9.98 10.53
N SER A 158 -8.69 -9.11 10.17
CA SER A 158 -7.30 -9.25 10.56
C SER A 158 -7.12 -9.11 12.07
N TYR A 159 -7.89 -8.19 12.70
CA TYR A 159 -7.95 -8.09 14.16
C TYR A 159 -8.56 -9.34 14.80
N LEU A 160 -9.70 -9.84 14.29
CA LEU A 160 -10.38 -11.02 14.82
C LEU A 160 -9.58 -12.33 14.63
N ALA A 161 -8.67 -12.37 13.66
CA ALA A 161 -7.76 -13.48 13.43
C ALA A 161 -6.65 -13.57 14.49
N LEU A 162 -6.37 -12.48 15.24
CA LEU A 162 -5.42 -12.51 16.34
C LEU A 162 -5.95 -13.36 17.50
N ALA A 163 -5.04 -13.96 18.27
CA ALA A 163 -5.41 -14.68 19.49
C ALA A 163 -6.05 -13.69 20.50
N PRO A 164 -7.18 -14.04 21.15
CA PRO A 164 -7.93 -13.10 21.99
C PRO A 164 -7.09 -12.39 23.07
N GLY A 165 -6.14 -13.09 23.69
CA GLY A 165 -5.27 -12.50 24.71
C GLY A 165 -4.16 -11.61 24.17
N ALA A 166 -3.72 -11.85 22.93
CA ALA A 166 -2.60 -11.14 22.31
C ALA A 166 -3.02 -9.86 21.58
N ALA A 167 -4.26 -9.80 21.07
CA ALA A 167 -4.75 -8.68 20.25
C ALA A 167 -4.64 -7.31 20.93
N ASP A 168 -4.84 -7.27 22.25
CA ASP A 168 -4.82 -6.06 23.07
C ASP A 168 -3.51 -5.85 23.83
N THR A 169 -2.66 -6.87 23.95
CA THR A 169 -1.53 -6.86 24.89
C THR A 169 -0.18 -7.00 24.21
N GLU A 170 -0.10 -7.76 23.13
CA GLU A 170 1.13 -7.97 22.39
C GLU A 170 1.32 -6.87 21.35
N GLN A 171 2.55 -6.39 21.24
CA GLN A 171 2.93 -5.43 20.20
C GLN A 171 3.04 -6.19 18.88
N VAL A 172 2.25 -5.78 17.91
CA VAL A 172 2.19 -6.41 16.58
C VAL A 172 3.13 -5.69 15.61
N LEU A 173 3.09 -4.35 15.59
CA LEU A 173 3.86 -3.54 14.65
C LEU A 173 4.26 -2.21 15.29
N ASP A 174 5.54 -1.85 15.18
CA ASP A 174 6.08 -0.55 15.64
C ASP A 174 5.69 -0.16 17.08
N GLY A 175 5.61 -1.16 17.96
CA GLY A 175 5.21 -0.97 19.37
C GLY A 175 3.71 -0.82 19.61
N LYS A 176 2.88 -0.92 18.56
CA LYS A 176 1.42 -0.83 18.64
C LYS A 176 0.77 -2.18 18.83
N THR A 177 -0.30 -2.22 19.60
CA THR A 177 -1.15 -3.41 19.75
C THR A 177 -2.03 -3.63 18.53
N GLY A 178 -2.59 -4.83 18.38
CA GLY A 178 -3.53 -5.14 17.30
C GLY A 178 -4.75 -4.21 17.32
N ARG A 179 -5.25 -3.87 18.51
CA ARG A 179 -6.34 -2.89 18.69
C ARG A 179 -5.97 -1.50 18.19
N GLN A 180 -4.78 -1.00 18.53
CA GLN A 180 -4.33 0.31 18.06
C GLN A 180 -4.21 0.33 16.53
N LEU A 181 -3.68 -0.75 15.95
CA LEU A 181 -3.48 -0.83 14.51
C LEU A 181 -4.81 -0.89 13.74
N VAL A 182 -5.82 -1.63 14.22
CA VAL A 182 -7.14 -1.66 13.56
C VAL A 182 -7.88 -0.33 13.69
N VAL A 183 -7.76 0.34 14.84
CA VAL A 183 -8.33 1.69 15.04
C VAL A 183 -7.74 2.68 14.03
N GLU A 184 -6.42 2.73 13.90
CA GLU A 184 -5.75 3.63 12.94
C GLU A 184 -6.14 3.34 11.49
N GLN A 185 -6.26 2.05 11.14
CA GLN A 185 -6.70 1.67 9.80
C GLN A 185 -8.13 2.14 9.53
N LEU A 186 -9.07 1.91 10.46
CA LEU A 186 -10.45 2.36 10.29
C LEU A 186 -10.56 3.89 10.24
N ASP A 187 -9.81 4.61 11.07
CA ASP A 187 -9.76 6.08 11.05
C ASP A 187 -9.25 6.60 9.70
N LEU A 188 -8.21 5.96 9.12
CA LEU A 188 -7.72 6.28 7.78
C LEU A 188 -8.80 6.04 6.71
N LEU A 189 -9.53 4.92 6.78
CA LEU A 189 -10.59 4.62 5.80
C LEU A 189 -11.75 5.62 5.88
N ILE A 190 -12.13 6.03 7.09
CA ILE A 190 -13.14 7.08 7.33
C ILE A 190 -12.67 8.41 6.73
N GLU A 191 -11.42 8.80 6.98
CA GLU A 191 -10.84 10.02 6.43
C GLU A 191 -10.81 10.00 4.90
N GLN A 192 -10.40 8.88 4.30
CA GLN A 192 -10.36 8.71 2.85
C GLN A 192 -11.77 8.81 2.23
N THR A 193 -12.78 8.20 2.85
CA THR A 193 -14.17 8.31 2.42
C THR A 193 -14.62 9.77 2.37
N ALA A 194 -14.38 10.52 3.44
CA ALA A 194 -14.71 11.94 3.50
C ALA A 194 -13.89 12.78 2.49
N ALA A 195 -12.63 12.41 2.23
CA ALA A 195 -11.79 13.08 1.25
C ALA A 195 -12.32 12.92 -0.18
N ARG A 196 -12.83 11.73 -0.55
CA ARG A 196 -13.45 11.49 -1.85
C ARG A 196 -14.72 12.31 -2.04
N MET A 197 -15.59 12.38 -1.04
CA MET A 197 -16.78 13.25 -1.09
C MET A 197 -16.40 14.73 -1.31
N ARG A 198 -15.38 15.23 -0.60
CA ARG A 198 -14.89 16.61 -0.78
C ARG A 198 -14.31 16.83 -2.16
N HIS A 199 -13.61 15.84 -2.73
CA HIS A 199 -13.07 15.92 -4.08
C HIS A 199 -14.19 16.02 -5.12
N ALA A 200 -15.17 15.11 -5.06
CA ALA A 200 -16.35 15.13 -5.93
C ALA A 200 -17.12 16.46 -5.87
N ALA A 201 -17.33 17.00 -4.67
CA ALA A 201 -18.01 18.27 -4.46
C ALA A 201 -17.26 19.46 -5.12
N ARG A 202 -15.92 19.45 -5.08
CA ARG A 202 -15.10 20.48 -5.73
C ARG A 202 -15.19 20.39 -7.25
N LEU A 203 -15.08 19.19 -7.82
CA LEU A 203 -15.21 18.99 -9.27
C LEU A 203 -16.56 19.48 -9.81
N GLY A 204 -17.65 19.15 -9.11
CA GLY A 204 -18.99 19.63 -9.49
C GLY A 204 -19.10 21.17 -9.43
N SER A 205 -18.44 21.81 -8.46
CA SER A 205 -18.40 23.27 -8.34
C SER A 205 -17.60 23.92 -9.47
N ASP A 206 -16.46 23.34 -9.83
CA ASP A 206 -15.61 23.83 -10.92
C ASP A 206 -16.32 23.73 -12.28
N GLN A 207 -17.03 22.61 -12.52
CA GLN A 207 -17.83 22.43 -13.73
C GLN A 207 -18.97 23.46 -13.83
N LEU A 208 -19.64 23.77 -12.72
CA LEU A 208 -20.69 24.80 -12.67
C LEU A 208 -20.12 26.18 -13.00
N LEU A 209 -18.97 26.54 -12.42
CA LEU A 209 -18.29 27.81 -12.69
C LEU A 209 -17.86 27.91 -14.16
N ALA A 210 -17.31 26.84 -14.73
CA ALA A 210 -16.94 26.79 -16.14
C ALA A 210 -18.16 27.00 -17.05
N ASN A 211 -19.28 26.34 -16.75
CA ASN A 211 -20.53 26.51 -17.50
C ASN A 211 -21.08 27.94 -17.39
N HIS A 212 -21.06 28.55 -16.20
CA HIS A 212 -21.50 29.92 -16.00
C HIS A 212 -20.67 30.93 -16.83
N ARG A 213 -19.35 30.77 -16.84
CA ARG A 213 -18.44 31.61 -17.67
C ARG A 213 -18.75 31.46 -19.14
N PHE A 214 -18.89 30.22 -19.62
CA PHE A 214 -19.23 29.95 -21.02
C PHE A 214 -20.56 30.61 -21.43
N LEU A 215 -21.62 30.47 -20.63
CA LEU A 215 -22.91 31.08 -20.91
C LEU A 215 -22.83 32.61 -20.93
N THR A 216 -22.07 33.19 -20.00
CA THR A 216 -21.86 34.64 -19.93
C THR A 216 -21.10 35.16 -21.14
N GLU A 217 -20.06 34.46 -21.59
CA GLU A 217 -19.30 34.83 -22.80
C GLU A 217 -20.14 34.70 -24.08
N LYS A 218 -20.96 33.64 -24.18
CA LYS A 218 -21.77 33.38 -25.37
C LYS A 218 -23.00 34.28 -25.49
N PHE A 219 -23.64 34.61 -24.38
CA PHE A 219 -24.93 35.30 -24.39
C PHE A 219 -24.93 36.66 -23.67
N GLY A 220 -23.93 36.95 -22.84
CA GLY A 220 -23.83 38.21 -22.09
C GLY A 220 -23.54 39.44 -22.96
N GLY A 221 -22.97 39.25 -24.15
CA GLY A 221 -22.70 40.32 -25.12
C GLY A 221 -23.90 40.71 -25.99
N ALA A 222 -25.00 39.97 -25.98
CA ALA A 222 -26.18 40.25 -26.80
C ALA A 222 -27.06 41.40 -26.26
N LYS A 223 -26.66 41.98 -25.11
CA LYS A 223 -27.34 43.12 -24.48
C LYS A 223 -26.69 44.42 -24.94
N ASP A 224 -26.76 44.72 -26.24
CA ASP A 224 -26.43 46.05 -26.77
C ASP A 224 -27.74 46.86 -26.95
N PRO A 225 -28.12 47.73 -26.00
CA PRO A 225 -29.28 48.62 -26.14
C PRO A 225 -29.06 49.78 -27.13
N GLY A 226 -27.96 49.80 -27.90
CA GLY A 226 -27.62 50.87 -28.84
C GLY A 226 -28.32 50.86 -30.20
N GLN A 227 -29.06 49.79 -30.58
CA GLN A 227 -29.67 49.65 -31.91
C GLN A 227 -31.12 50.16 -32.05
N LEU A 228 -31.68 50.81 -31.04
CA LEU A 228 -32.94 51.56 -31.16
C LEU A 228 -32.65 53.07 -31.17
N ARG A 229 -31.87 53.54 -32.14
CA ARG A 229 -31.87 54.96 -32.53
C ARG A 229 -32.82 55.14 -33.72
N LEU A 230 -34.05 55.53 -33.37
CA LEU A 230 -35.02 56.19 -34.24
C LEU A 230 -34.46 57.54 -34.74
#